data_AF-K0R1Y2-F1
#
_entry.id   AF-K0R1Y2-F1
#
_cell.length_a   1.000
_cell.length_b   1.000
_cell.length_c   1.000
_cell.angle_alpha   90.00
_cell.angle_beta   90.00
_cell.angle_gamma   90.00
#
_symmetry.space_group_name_H-M   'P 1'
#
loop_
_entity.id
_entity.type
_entity.pdbx_description
1 polymer ?
#
loop_
_entity_poly.entity_id
_entity_poly.type
_entity_poly.pdbx_seq_one_letter_code
_entity_poly.pdbx_strand_id
1 'polypeptide(L)'
;MGAPSGHWTTSSVVPAKCQQILTIQQENWREEWKEFDFGRFQRQNDFYSGVWNKIELSLSDDDLTAVLICIGAATNVESVYLSACHRLTGRGLIPLSGSTALRRIDISLVSRYHCFGTDVECSLELGEILPVLESILLIGNGLRHIQFPKKWRDAKHEGLSHFIARYNDMLEMTDRKCCQCFVPASPAIHEGGDRYGVQTATCYKCLKDFCHNDDGNCESEPVLLGVCKGRDTSGCLAVRRLSVRDAATAVAIVAAIRVPMNMKSESLELGVNFVN
;
A
#
# COMPACT_ATOMS: atom_id res chain seq x y z
N MET A 1 44.66 14.71 -42.40
CA MET A 1 43.20 14.52 -42.26
C MET A 1 42.86 14.88 -40.81
N GLY A 2 42.37 16.10 -40.58
CA GLY A 2 42.04 16.60 -39.24
C GLY A 2 40.57 17.02 -39.23
N ALA A 3 39.79 16.47 -38.29
CA ALA A 3 38.40 16.82 -38.09
C ALA A 3 38.28 18.15 -37.31
N PRO A 4 37.34 19.04 -37.63
CA PRO A 4 37.14 20.27 -36.86
C PRO A 4 36.37 19.97 -35.57
N SER A 5 36.94 20.43 -34.46
CA SER A 5 36.31 20.52 -33.15
C SER A 5 35.23 21.62 -33.17
N GLY A 6 33.97 21.22 -33.32
CA GLY A 6 32.81 22.08 -33.13
C GLY A 6 32.53 22.33 -31.66
N HIS A 7 32.83 23.54 -31.21
CA HIS A 7 32.49 24.07 -29.89
C HIS A 7 30.97 24.29 -29.81
N TRP A 8 30.24 23.52 -29.02
CA TRP A 8 28.85 23.82 -28.70
C TRP A 8 28.81 24.67 -27.43
N THR A 9 28.70 25.98 -27.57
CA THR A 9 28.27 26.87 -26.49
C THR A 9 26.75 27.04 -26.58
N THR A 10 26.02 26.19 -25.87
CA THR A 10 24.57 26.34 -25.70
C THR A 10 24.32 27.25 -24.52
N SER A 11 24.40 28.56 -24.75
CA SER A 11 23.93 29.56 -23.79
C SER A 11 22.45 29.88 -24.09
N SER A 12 21.56 28.93 -23.78
CA SER A 12 20.13 29.19 -23.79
C SER A 12 19.73 29.71 -22.41
N VAL A 13 19.60 31.03 -22.31
CA VAL A 13 18.91 31.69 -21.20
C VAL A 13 17.44 31.35 -21.34
N VAL A 14 17.01 30.27 -20.69
CA VAL A 14 15.59 29.95 -20.55
C VAL A 14 14.99 31.00 -19.59
N PRO A 15 13.97 31.78 -19.99
CA PRO A 15 13.38 32.78 -19.13
C PRO A 15 12.79 32.13 -17.87
N ALA A 16 13.16 32.66 -16.71
CA ALA A 16 12.93 32.13 -15.36
C ALA A 16 11.45 32.11 -14.88
N LYS A 17 10.48 31.97 -15.78
CA LYS A 17 9.04 32.11 -15.47
C LYS A 17 8.19 30.84 -15.57
N CYS A 18 8.74 29.69 -15.98
CA CYS A 18 7.96 28.45 -16.11
C CYS A 18 8.49 27.23 -15.33
N GLN A 19 9.39 27.43 -14.36
CA GLN A 19 9.74 26.39 -13.38
C GLN A 19 9.15 26.73 -12.01
N GLN A 20 7.82 26.84 -11.95
CA GLN A 20 7.12 26.40 -10.74
C GLN A 20 7.00 24.88 -10.81
N ILE A 21 8.16 24.20 -10.75
CA ILE A 21 8.16 22.83 -10.24
C ILE A 21 7.59 22.99 -8.84
N LEU A 22 6.38 22.49 -8.62
CA LEU A 22 5.74 22.42 -7.32
C LEU A 22 6.71 21.71 -6.38
N THR A 23 7.59 22.49 -5.75
CA THR A 23 8.40 22.07 -4.63
C THR A 23 7.40 21.91 -3.50
N ILE A 24 6.79 20.73 -3.43
CA ILE A 24 6.00 20.26 -2.30
C ILE A 24 7.02 20.08 -1.15
N GLN A 25 7.51 21.20 -0.59
CA GLN A 25 8.42 21.25 0.56
C GLN A 25 7.63 21.06 1.86
N GLN A 26 6.79 20.03 1.92
CA GLN A 26 6.12 19.69 3.15
C GLN A 26 6.99 18.66 3.86
N GLU A 27 7.91 19.07 4.74
CA GLU A 27 8.86 18.17 5.43
C GLU A 27 8.17 16.98 6.15
N ASN A 28 6.86 17.06 6.37
CA ASN A 28 6.05 16.02 7.01
C ASN A 28 5.41 15.00 6.06
N TRP A 29 5.60 15.07 4.73
CA TRP A 29 4.96 14.11 3.81
C TRP A 29 5.32 12.68 4.22
N ARG A 30 6.57 12.40 4.60
CA ARG A 30 7.04 11.07 5.01
C ARG A 30 6.17 10.41 6.09
N GLU A 31 5.63 11.17 7.05
CA GLU A 31 4.75 10.63 8.09
C GLU A 31 3.37 10.24 7.54
N GLU A 32 2.90 10.94 6.51
CA GLU A 32 1.63 10.66 5.85
C GLU A 32 1.70 9.37 5.00
N TRP A 33 2.85 9.09 4.36
CA TRP A 33 3.03 7.87 3.55
C TRP A 33 3.38 6.62 4.35
N LYS A 34 3.55 6.72 5.68
CA LYS A 34 3.75 5.52 6.51
C LYS A 34 2.58 4.55 6.37
N GLU A 35 1.37 5.06 6.20
CA GLU A 35 0.16 4.27 6.06
C GLU A 35 -0.58 4.64 4.76
N PHE A 36 -0.67 3.70 3.81
CA PHE A 36 -1.23 3.98 2.50
C PHE A 36 -2.29 2.97 2.07
N ASP A 37 -3.53 3.44 1.87
CA ASP A 37 -4.69 2.64 1.46
C ASP A 37 -5.13 3.02 0.05
N PHE A 38 -4.77 2.20 -0.93
CA PHE A 38 -5.08 2.43 -2.35
C PHE A 38 -6.58 2.35 -2.64
N GLY A 39 -7.37 1.75 -1.75
CA GLY A 39 -8.83 1.73 -1.84
C GLY A 39 -9.51 3.07 -1.68
N ARG A 40 -8.79 4.08 -1.21
CA ARG A 40 -9.33 5.44 -1.09
C ARG A 40 -9.46 6.14 -2.44
N PHE A 41 -8.59 5.81 -3.41
CA PHE A 41 -8.65 6.40 -4.75
C PHE A 41 -9.91 6.02 -5.50
N GLN A 42 -10.39 4.80 -5.31
CA GLN A 42 -11.62 4.34 -5.97
C GLN A 42 -12.87 5.03 -5.40
N ARG A 43 -12.89 5.29 -4.09
CA ARG A 43 -14.09 5.78 -3.40
C ARG A 43 -14.39 7.26 -3.59
N GLN A 44 -13.40 8.07 -3.91
CA GLN A 44 -13.60 9.52 -4.00
C GLN A 44 -14.54 9.91 -5.16
N ASN A 45 -14.79 9.00 -6.11
CA ASN A 45 -15.68 9.24 -7.25
C ASN A 45 -17.16 8.89 -7.01
N ASP A 46 -17.52 8.13 -5.97
CA ASP A 46 -18.89 7.64 -5.80
C ASP A 46 -19.81 8.59 -5.02
N PHE A 47 -19.28 9.56 -4.26
CA PHE A 47 -20.09 10.30 -3.28
C PHE A 47 -20.72 11.62 -3.77
N TYR A 48 -20.26 12.22 -4.88
CA TYR A 48 -20.57 13.62 -5.19
C TYR A 48 -21.42 13.91 -6.44
N SER A 49 -21.87 12.89 -7.18
CA SER A 49 -22.58 13.13 -8.43
C SER A 49 -23.84 12.28 -8.49
N GLY A 50 -25.01 12.87 -8.22
CA GLY A 50 -26.31 12.28 -8.56
C GLY A 50 -26.52 12.03 -10.06
N VAL A 51 -25.46 12.19 -10.87
CA VAL A 51 -25.35 11.83 -12.27
C VAL A 51 -24.27 10.75 -12.37
N TRP A 52 -24.69 9.50 -12.57
CA TRP A 52 -23.85 8.30 -12.61
C TRP A 52 -22.96 8.19 -13.85
N ASN A 53 -22.23 9.25 -14.21
CA ASN A 53 -21.10 9.11 -15.12
C ASN A 53 -19.93 8.57 -14.29
N LYS A 54 -20.04 7.28 -13.96
CA LYS A 54 -19.09 6.49 -13.18
C LYS A 54 -17.77 6.44 -13.95
N ILE A 55 -16.93 7.46 -13.77
CA ILE A 55 -15.53 7.34 -14.17
C ILE A 55 -14.90 6.44 -13.11
N GLU A 56 -14.97 5.13 -13.34
CA GLU A 56 -14.18 4.16 -12.59
C GLU A 56 -12.72 4.47 -12.88
N LEU A 57 -12.10 5.29 -12.03
CA LEU A 57 -10.66 5.38 -11.95
C LEU A 57 -10.18 4.07 -11.31
N SER A 58 -10.14 3.03 -12.13
CA SER A 58 -9.48 1.79 -11.79
C SER A 58 -7.99 2.06 -11.77
N LEU A 59 -7.38 1.81 -10.62
CA LEU A 59 -5.93 1.70 -10.49
C LEU A 59 -5.49 0.41 -11.19
N SER A 60 -4.56 0.52 -12.15
CA SER A 60 -3.88 -0.64 -12.73
C SER A 60 -2.63 -1.00 -11.91
N ASP A 61 -2.04 -2.17 -12.19
CA ASP A 61 -0.74 -2.54 -11.63
C ASP A 61 0.38 -1.55 -12.04
N ASP A 62 0.31 -0.95 -13.23
CA ASP A 62 1.28 0.06 -13.68
C ASP A 62 1.15 1.36 -12.89
N ASP A 63 -0.08 1.83 -12.64
CA ASP A 63 -0.32 3.01 -11.81
C ASP A 63 0.17 2.77 -10.38
N LEU A 64 -0.11 1.59 -9.81
CA LEU A 64 0.35 1.18 -8.48
C LEU A 64 1.88 1.15 -8.40
N THR A 65 2.52 0.55 -9.40
CA THR A 65 3.99 0.49 -9.52
C THR A 65 4.59 1.89 -9.52
N ALA A 66 4.07 2.78 -10.37
CA ALA A 66 4.57 4.14 -10.50
C ALA A 66 4.45 4.90 -9.17
N VAL A 67 3.30 4.82 -8.49
CA VAL A 67 3.10 5.46 -7.19
C VAL A 67 4.08 4.94 -6.15
N LEU A 68 4.23 3.61 -6.03
CA LEU A 68 5.14 3.00 -5.04
C LEU A 68 6.61 3.36 -5.29
N ILE A 69 7.04 3.46 -6.55
CA ILE A 69 8.38 3.94 -6.90
C ILE A 69 8.54 5.41 -6.51
N CYS A 70 7.59 6.27 -6.88
CA CYS A 70 7.66 7.72 -6.62
C CYS A 70 7.78 8.04 -5.12
N ILE A 71 7.12 7.26 -4.26
CA ILE A 71 7.16 7.48 -2.81
C ILE A 71 8.31 6.74 -2.12
N GLY A 72 9.13 6.00 -2.88
CA GLY A 72 10.21 5.17 -2.33
C GLY A 72 9.68 4.13 -1.35
N ALA A 73 8.62 3.40 -1.73
CA ALA A 73 7.84 2.59 -0.82
C ALA A 73 8.67 1.55 -0.06
N ALA A 74 9.67 0.94 -0.71
CA ALA A 74 10.56 -0.04 -0.10
C ALA A 74 11.21 0.44 1.21
N THR A 75 11.50 1.74 1.35
CA THR A 75 12.19 2.29 2.53
C THR A 75 11.32 3.22 3.38
N ASN A 76 10.15 3.63 2.90
CA ASN A 76 9.36 4.70 3.54
C ASN A 76 7.97 4.24 4.01
N VAL A 77 7.40 3.19 3.41
CA VAL A 77 6.00 2.80 3.69
C VAL A 77 5.97 1.67 4.73
N GLU A 78 5.29 1.91 5.85
CA GLU A 78 5.17 0.92 6.93
C GLU A 78 3.91 0.05 6.79
N SER A 79 2.86 0.53 6.13
CA SER A 79 1.57 -0.15 6.01
C SER A 79 0.93 0.09 4.64
N VAL A 80 0.65 -1.00 3.91
CA VAL A 80 -0.03 -0.97 2.61
C VAL A 80 -1.37 -1.68 2.71
N TYR A 81 -2.43 -1.08 2.16
CA TYR A 81 -3.75 -1.69 2.02
C TYR A 81 -4.26 -1.59 0.58
N LEU A 82 -4.80 -2.68 0.07
CA LEU A 82 -5.43 -2.78 -1.24
C LEU A 82 -6.95 -2.88 -1.13
N SER A 83 -7.56 -2.20 -0.16
CA SER A 83 -9.02 -2.24 0.06
C SER A 83 -9.76 -1.94 -1.25
N ALA A 84 -10.78 -2.72 -1.64
CA ALA A 84 -11.54 -2.52 -2.88
C ALA A 84 -10.75 -2.59 -4.22
N CYS A 85 -9.43 -2.78 -4.22
CA CYS A 85 -8.59 -2.84 -5.43
C CYS A 85 -8.69 -4.17 -6.20
N HIS A 86 -9.91 -4.58 -6.56
CA HIS A 86 -10.26 -5.88 -7.14
C HIS A 86 -9.71 -6.16 -8.54
N ARG A 87 -9.23 -5.13 -9.26
CA ARG A 87 -8.68 -5.26 -10.63
C ARG A 87 -7.17 -5.44 -10.67
N LEU A 88 -6.48 -5.37 -9.53
CA LEU A 88 -5.05 -5.59 -9.45
C LEU A 88 -4.72 -7.08 -9.57
N THR A 89 -3.68 -7.40 -10.33
CA THR A 89 -3.12 -8.75 -10.44
C THR A 89 -2.08 -9.02 -9.36
N GLY A 90 -1.44 -7.96 -8.87
CA GLY A 90 -0.41 -8.03 -7.84
C GLY A 90 0.98 -7.64 -8.34
N ARG A 91 1.19 -7.61 -9.66
CA ARG A 91 2.42 -7.11 -10.30
C ARG A 91 2.79 -5.70 -9.85
N GLY A 92 1.79 -4.89 -9.53
CA GLY A 92 1.98 -3.54 -9.04
C GLY A 92 2.75 -3.45 -7.73
N LEU A 93 2.82 -4.54 -6.95
CA LEU A 93 3.51 -4.59 -5.66
C LEU A 93 5.01 -4.89 -5.76
N ILE A 94 5.56 -5.16 -6.96
CA ILE A 94 6.99 -5.42 -7.16
C ILE A 94 7.91 -4.38 -6.48
N PRO A 95 7.61 -3.06 -6.46
CA PRO A 95 8.46 -2.08 -5.78
C PRO A 95 8.56 -2.24 -4.25
N LEU A 96 7.72 -3.08 -3.62
CA LEU A 96 7.86 -3.44 -2.21
C LEU A 96 8.84 -4.60 -1.98
N SER A 97 9.37 -5.21 -3.05
CA SER A 97 10.35 -6.28 -2.96
C SER A 97 11.55 -5.83 -2.14
N GLY A 98 11.92 -6.65 -1.16
CA GLY A 98 12.99 -6.32 -0.22
C GLY A 98 12.73 -5.07 0.64
N SER A 99 11.48 -4.68 0.86
CA SER A 99 11.17 -3.52 1.70
C SER A 99 11.68 -3.69 3.12
N THR A 100 12.41 -2.68 3.62
CA THR A 100 12.94 -2.60 4.99
C THR A 100 12.03 -1.86 5.97
N ALA A 101 11.07 -1.09 5.44
CA ALA A 101 10.13 -0.33 6.25
C ALA A 101 8.80 -1.06 6.47
N LEU A 102 8.39 -1.97 5.57
CA LEU A 102 7.05 -2.54 5.60
C LEU A 102 6.81 -3.39 6.86
N ARG A 103 5.80 -3.01 7.64
CA ARG A 103 5.36 -3.70 8.86
C ARG A 103 4.00 -4.35 8.72
N ARG A 104 3.17 -3.86 7.81
CA ARG A 104 1.83 -4.38 7.57
C ARG A 104 1.50 -4.39 6.08
N ILE A 105 0.87 -5.46 5.64
CA ILE A 105 0.27 -5.53 4.31
C ILE A 105 -1.10 -6.18 4.39
N ASP A 106 -2.11 -5.51 3.83
CA ASP A 106 -3.47 -6.00 3.74
C ASP A 106 -3.88 -6.11 2.28
N ILE A 107 -3.95 -7.35 1.82
CA ILE A 107 -4.38 -7.73 0.48
C ILE A 107 -5.70 -8.48 0.52
N SER A 108 -6.48 -8.36 1.61
CA SER A 108 -7.78 -9.03 1.73
C SER A 108 -8.83 -8.51 0.73
N LEU A 109 -8.58 -7.33 0.13
CA LEU A 109 -9.48 -6.56 -0.74
C LEU A 109 -10.80 -6.14 -0.08
N VAL A 110 -11.06 -6.56 1.16
CA VAL A 110 -12.26 -6.22 1.90
C VAL A 110 -12.25 -4.73 2.21
N SER A 111 -13.26 -4.01 1.73
CA SER A 111 -13.42 -2.62 2.11
C SER A 111 -13.77 -2.53 3.60
N ARG A 112 -12.99 -1.74 4.36
CA ARG A 112 -13.29 -1.43 5.77
C ARG A 112 -14.67 -0.77 5.98
N TYR A 113 -15.35 -0.38 4.91
CA TYR A 113 -16.56 0.45 4.93
C TYR A 113 -17.75 -0.21 4.23
N HIS A 114 -17.56 -1.35 3.55
CA HIS A 114 -18.65 -2.09 2.93
C HIS A 114 -18.68 -3.51 3.47
N CYS A 115 -19.66 -3.77 4.33
CA CYS A 115 -19.99 -5.06 4.91
C CYS A 115 -21.02 -5.85 4.06
N PHE A 116 -21.33 -5.38 2.85
CA PHE A 116 -22.27 -6.08 1.98
C PHE A 116 -21.56 -7.27 1.34
N GLY A 117 -22.00 -8.47 1.73
CA GLY A 117 -21.38 -9.76 1.41
C GLY A 117 -21.48 -10.21 -0.05
N THR A 118 -21.32 -9.29 -1.00
CA THR A 118 -21.04 -9.67 -2.39
C THR A 118 -19.61 -10.18 -2.45
N ASP A 119 -19.44 -11.42 -2.89
CA ASP A 119 -18.14 -12.04 -3.11
C ASP A 119 -17.43 -11.26 -4.21
N VAL A 120 -16.58 -10.29 -3.82
CA VAL A 120 -15.82 -9.49 -4.78
C VAL A 120 -14.75 -10.40 -5.36
N GLU A 121 -14.76 -10.54 -6.68
CA GLU A 121 -13.77 -11.36 -7.37
C GLU A 121 -12.36 -10.82 -7.11
N CYS A 122 -11.54 -11.65 -6.49
CA CYS A 122 -10.13 -11.35 -6.25
C CYS A 122 -9.32 -11.72 -7.50
N SER A 123 -8.83 -10.69 -8.20
CA SER A 123 -7.91 -10.81 -9.34
C SER A 123 -6.45 -10.95 -8.92
N LEU A 124 -6.13 -10.87 -7.63
CA LEU A 124 -4.75 -11.03 -7.16
C LEU A 124 -4.28 -12.46 -7.40
N GLU A 125 -3.15 -12.58 -8.07
CA GLU A 125 -2.51 -13.84 -8.40
C GLU A 125 -1.45 -14.17 -7.35
N LEU A 126 -1.56 -15.37 -6.78
CA LEU A 126 -0.65 -15.81 -5.73
C LEU A 126 0.82 -15.82 -6.21
N GLY A 127 1.06 -16.20 -7.46
CA GLY A 127 2.40 -16.27 -8.07
C GLY A 127 3.08 -14.92 -8.23
N GLU A 128 2.33 -13.82 -8.33
CA GLU A 128 2.87 -12.46 -8.43
C GLU A 128 3.18 -11.87 -7.04
N ILE A 129 2.38 -12.23 -6.04
CA ILE A 129 2.47 -11.65 -4.70
C ILE A 129 3.45 -12.40 -3.79
N LEU A 130 3.48 -13.73 -3.83
CA LEU A 130 4.34 -14.51 -2.94
C LEU A 130 5.82 -14.14 -3.07
N PRO A 131 6.41 -13.99 -4.28
CA PRO A 131 7.81 -13.59 -4.42
C PRO A 131 8.12 -12.25 -3.74
N VAL A 132 7.19 -11.29 -3.81
CA VAL A 132 7.33 -9.99 -3.12
C VAL A 132 7.34 -10.19 -1.61
N LEU A 133 6.39 -10.96 -1.06
CA LEU A 133 6.34 -11.23 0.38
C LEU A 133 7.57 -12.02 0.87
N GLU A 134 8.02 -13.01 0.10
CA GLU A 134 9.21 -13.79 0.41
C GLU A 134 10.46 -12.92 0.42
N SER A 135 10.60 -12.00 -0.53
CA SER A 135 11.74 -11.07 -0.58
C SER A 135 11.80 -10.17 0.67
N ILE A 136 10.64 -9.77 1.22
CA ILE A 136 10.56 -8.96 2.44
C ILE A 136 10.98 -9.80 3.65
N LEU A 137 10.56 -11.08 3.71
CA LEU A 137 10.97 -11.99 4.77
C LEU A 137 12.47 -12.30 4.79
N LEU A 138 13.09 -12.43 3.62
CA LEU A 138 14.52 -12.76 3.51
C LEU A 138 15.45 -11.73 4.16
N ILE A 139 15.05 -10.47 4.18
CA ILE A 139 15.85 -9.42 4.80
C ILE A 139 15.64 -9.40 6.33
N GLY A 140 14.64 -10.13 6.85
CA GLY A 140 14.34 -10.18 8.28
C GLY A 140 13.63 -8.92 8.77
N ASN A 141 12.96 -8.22 7.86
CA ASN A 141 12.37 -6.92 8.12
C ASN A 141 11.06 -7.09 8.87
N GLY A 142 10.77 -6.12 9.74
CA GLY A 142 9.69 -6.11 10.73
C GLY A 142 8.25 -6.17 10.21
N LEU A 143 7.97 -6.93 9.15
CA LEU A 143 6.65 -7.35 8.73
C LEU A 143 6.01 -8.12 9.87
N ARG A 144 5.05 -7.48 10.54
CA ARG A 144 4.36 -8.03 11.70
C ARG A 144 2.99 -8.56 11.38
N HIS A 145 2.37 -8.10 10.29
CA HIS A 145 0.98 -8.42 10.04
C HIS A 145 0.63 -8.52 8.56
N ILE A 146 0.02 -9.64 8.18
CA ILE A 146 -0.45 -9.92 6.82
C ILE A 146 -1.94 -10.29 6.85
N GLN A 147 -2.72 -9.76 5.91
CA GLN A 147 -4.10 -10.21 5.67
C GLN A 147 -4.24 -10.72 4.26
N PHE A 148 -4.56 -12.00 4.12
CA PHE A 148 -4.74 -12.66 2.83
C PHE A 148 -6.19 -12.54 2.31
N PRO A 149 -6.40 -12.55 0.98
CA PRO A 149 -7.72 -12.73 0.41
C PRO A 149 -8.39 -13.99 0.94
N LYS A 150 -9.69 -13.91 1.20
CA LYS A 150 -10.49 -15.08 1.61
C LYS A 150 -10.36 -16.23 0.60
N LYS A 151 -10.42 -15.93 -0.70
CA LYS A 151 -10.24 -16.90 -1.80
C LYS A 151 -8.97 -17.75 -1.65
N TRP A 152 -7.84 -17.13 -1.27
CA TRP A 152 -6.59 -17.85 -1.10
C TRP A 152 -6.59 -18.73 0.17
N ARG A 153 -7.24 -18.26 1.23
CA ARG A 153 -7.41 -19.03 2.48
C ARG A 153 -8.30 -20.25 2.26
N ASP A 154 -9.40 -20.09 1.53
CA ASP A 154 -10.32 -21.18 1.23
C ASP A 154 -9.67 -22.21 0.28
N ALA A 155 -8.86 -21.76 -0.68
CA ALA A 155 -8.18 -22.63 -1.64
C ALA A 155 -7.00 -23.44 -1.05
N LYS A 156 -6.44 -23.01 0.09
CA LYS A 156 -5.35 -23.72 0.80
C LYS A 156 -4.18 -24.13 -0.11
N HIS A 157 -3.72 -23.22 -0.97
CA HIS A 157 -2.61 -23.46 -1.88
C HIS A 157 -1.33 -23.85 -1.14
N GLU A 158 -0.61 -24.86 -1.65
CA GLU A 158 0.65 -25.35 -1.07
C GLU A 158 1.71 -24.24 -0.93
N GLY A 159 1.87 -23.40 -1.97
CA GLY A 159 2.79 -22.26 -1.92
C GLY A 159 2.46 -21.25 -0.81
N LEU A 160 1.16 -21.06 -0.53
CA LEU A 160 0.73 -20.23 0.59
C LEU A 160 1.00 -20.92 1.94
N SER A 161 0.80 -22.23 2.05
CA SER A 161 1.11 -22.98 3.27
C SER A 161 2.60 -22.92 3.60
N HIS A 162 3.46 -23.12 2.58
CA HIS A 162 4.91 -22.98 2.72
C HIS A 162 5.32 -21.57 3.16
N PHE A 163 4.72 -20.55 2.55
CA PHE A 163 4.94 -19.17 2.98
C PHE A 163 4.52 -18.93 4.44
N ILE A 164 3.33 -19.41 4.85
CA ILE A 164 2.81 -19.25 6.21
C ILE A 164 3.75 -19.88 7.24
N ALA A 165 4.22 -21.11 6.99
CA ALA A 165 5.17 -21.79 7.87
C ALA A 165 6.45 -20.97 8.06
N ARG A 166 7.07 -20.53 6.95
CA ARG A 166 8.28 -19.68 6.99
C ARG A 166 8.04 -18.33 7.69
N TYR A 167 6.87 -17.73 7.49
CA TYR A 167 6.48 -16.49 8.14
C TYR A 167 6.34 -16.67 9.66
N ASN A 168 5.71 -17.78 10.09
CA ASN A 168 5.59 -18.12 11.50
C ASN A 168 6.96 -18.38 12.13
N ASP A 169 7.85 -19.14 11.48
CA ASP A 169 9.22 -19.37 11.94
C ASP A 169 9.97 -18.04 12.18
N MET A 170 9.88 -17.10 11.23
CA MET A 170 10.47 -15.76 11.36
C MET A 170 9.92 -15.01 12.58
N LEU A 171 8.61 -15.10 12.78
CA LEU A 171 7.95 -14.43 13.90
C LEU A 171 8.23 -15.08 15.25
N GLU A 172 8.52 -16.38 15.31
CA GLU A 172 8.97 -17.07 16.53
C GLU A 172 10.42 -16.73 16.87
N MET A 173 11.26 -16.54 15.86
CA MET A 173 12.64 -16.05 16.05
C MET A 173 12.71 -14.61 16.55
N THR A 174 11.65 -13.83 16.32
CA THR A 174 11.50 -12.49 16.90
C THR A 174 11.04 -12.63 18.35
N ASP A 175 11.76 -12.08 19.34
CA ASP A 175 11.40 -12.09 20.79
C ASP A 175 10.11 -11.29 21.07
N ARG A 176 8.97 -11.77 20.54
CA ARG A 176 7.65 -11.14 20.63
C ARG A 176 7.02 -11.53 21.95
N LYS A 177 6.72 -10.53 22.75
CA LYS A 177 6.07 -10.69 24.05
C LYS A 177 4.65 -10.17 23.97
N CYS A 178 3.73 -10.92 24.55
CA CYS A 178 2.37 -10.46 24.77
C CYS A 178 2.40 -9.12 25.52
N CYS A 179 1.70 -8.12 24.98
CA CYS A 179 1.67 -6.78 25.57
C CYS A 179 0.99 -6.71 26.97
N GLN A 180 0.33 -7.77 27.42
CA GLN A 180 -0.36 -7.82 28.71
C GLN A 180 0.40 -8.66 29.76
N CYS A 181 0.87 -9.86 29.39
CA CYS A 181 1.46 -10.81 30.33
C CYS A 181 2.97 -11.03 30.14
N PHE A 182 3.59 -10.43 29.12
CA PHE A 182 5.01 -10.56 28.79
C PHE A 182 5.50 -11.99 28.46
N VAL A 183 4.58 -12.95 28.33
CA VAL A 183 4.86 -14.31 27.84
C VAL A 183 5.13 -14.29 26.33
N PRO A 184 5.96 -15.20 25.79
CA PRO A 184 6.11 -15.36 24.34
C PRO A 184 4.76 -15.48 23.63
N ALA A 185 4.58 -14.72 22.55
CA ALA A 185 3.34 -14.74 21.77
C ALA A 185 3.22 -16.03 20.94
N SER A 186 1.99 -16.53 20.78
CA SER A 186 1.66 -17.70 19.95
C SER A 186 2.02 -17.48 18.46
N PRO A 187 2.08 -18.56 17.65
CA PRO A 187 2.22 -18.45 16.20
C PRO A 187 1.18 -17.49 15.64
N ALA A 188 1.61 -16.70 14.66
CA ALA A 188 0.82 -15.56 14.24
C ALA A 188 -0.33 -15.96 13.33
N ILE A 189 -0.05 -16.81 12.33
CA ILE A 189 -1.01 -17.21 11.30
C ILE A 189 -1.34 -18.70 11.45
N HIS A 190 -2.62 -19.04 11.45
CA HIS A 190 -3.07 -20.43 11.53
C HIS A 190 -2.68 -21.21 10.25
N GLU A 191 -2.00 -22.35 10.44
CA GLU A 191 -1.55 -23.24 9.36
C GLU A 191 -2.61 -24.26 8.91
N GLY A 192 -3.78 -24.31 9.57
CA GLY A 192 -4.80 -25.31 9.28
C GLY A 192 -6.21 -24.95 9.76
N GLY A 193 -7.13 -25.89 9.56
CA GLY A 193 -8.53 -25.79 9.99
C GLY A 193 -9.35 -24.72 9.26
N ASP A 194 -10.38 -24.22 9.95
CA ASP A 194 -11.28 -23.18 9.45
C ASP A 194 -10.68 -21.77 9.54
N ARG A 195 -9.58 -21.62 10.30
CA ARG A 195 -8.86 -20.36 10.48
C ARG A 195 -7.63 -20.25 9.58
N TYR A 196 -7.39 -21.21 8.68
CA TYR A 196 -6.23 -21.23 7.80
C TYR A 196 -5.93 -19.85 7.19
N GLY A 197 -4.68 -19.40 7.30
CA GLY A 197 -4.22 -18.11 6.78
C GLY A 197 -4.75 -16.88 7.52
N VAL A 198 -5.47 -17.02 8.64
CA VAL A 198 -5.89 -15.88 9.46
C VAL A 198 -4.82 -15.59 10.50
N GLN A 199 -4.41 -14.32 10.60
CA GLN A 199 -3.52 -13.86 11.68
C GLN A 199 -4.34 -13.48 12.91
N THR A 200 -4.12 -14.15 14.04
CA THR A 200 -4.88 -13.90 15.27
C THR A 200 -4.05 -13.55 16.49
N ALA A 201 -2.73 -13.46 16.41
CA ALA A 201 -1.89 -13.15 17.59
C ALA A 201 -1.32 -11.71 17.59
N THR A 202 -1.66 -10.89 16.59
CA THR A 202 -1.11 -9.54 16.43
C THR A 202 -2.24 -8.55 16.11
N CYS A 203 -2.27 -7.43 16.82
CA CYS A 203 -3.37 -6.48 16.74
C CYS A 203 -3.28 -5.71 15.42
N TYR A 204 -4.35 -5.75 14.63
CA TYR A 204 -4.37 -5.16 13.29
C TYR A 204 -4.03 -3.67 13.31
N LYS A 205 -4.38 -2.93 14.37
CA LYS A 205 -4.18 -1.47 14.43
C LYS A 205 -2.80 -1.09 14.95
N CYS A 206 -2.36 -1.65 16.08
CA CYS A 206 -1.14 -1.22 16.77
C CYS A 206 0.06 -2.16 16.61
N LEU A 207 -0.13 -3.31 15.93
CA LEU A 207 0.90 -4.35 15.73
C LEU A 207 1.49 -4.94 17.02
N LYS A 208 0.81 -4.77 18.15
CA LYS A 208 1.18 -5.42 19.40
C LYS A 208 0.72 -6.87 19.38
N ASP A 209 1.57 -7.76 19.86
CA ASP A 209 1.27 -9.18 19.97
C ASP A 209 0.51 -9.49 21.27
N PHE A 210 -0.27 -10.56 21.24
CA PHE A 210 -1.06 -11.04 22.37
C PHE A 210 -1.04 -12.56 22.46
N CYS A 211 -1.14 -13.07 23.68
CA CYS A 211 -1.16 -14.50 23.94
C CYS A 211 -2.55 -15.09 23.66
N HIS A 212 -2.58 -16.26 23.03
CA HIS A 212 -3.79 -17.06 22.89
C HIS A 212 -3.89 -17.99 24.11
N ASN A 213 -4.12 -17.43 25.31
CA ASN A 213 -4.36 -18.29 26.46
C ASN A 213 -5.84 -18.66 26.49
N ASP A 214 -6.12 -19.97 26.48
CA ASP A 214 -7.46 -20.57 26.64
C ASP A 214 -8.10 -20.23 27.99
N ASP A 215 -7.33 -19.65 28.91
CA ASP A 215 -7.77 -19.28 30.27
C ASP A 215 -8.71 -18.06 30.30
N GLY A 216 -9.07 -17.50 29.14
CA GLY A 216 -10.06 -16.41 29.04
C GLY A 216 -9.62 -15.06 29.61
N ASN A 217 -8.46 -14.94 30.26
CA ASN A 217 -8.04 -13.70 30.92
C ASN A 217 -7.61 -12.57 29.96
N CYS A 218 -7.46 -12.85 28.67
CA CYS A 218 -7.38 -11.84 27.62
C CYS A 218 -8.75 -11.73 26.93
N GLU A 219 -9.77 -11.21 27.64
CA GLU A 219 -11.16 -11.03 27.16
C GLU A 219 -11.29 -9.94 26.06
N SER A 220 -10.48 -10.00 25.01
CA SER A 220 -10.87 -9.40 23.74
C SER A 220 -11.52 -10.49 22.91
N GLU A 221 -12.85 -10.47 22.81
CA GLU A 221 -13.56 -11.19 21.74
C GLU A 221 -12.78 -10.99 20.43
N PRO A 222 -12.46 -12.06 19.69
CA PRO A 222 -11.85 -11.96 18.39
C PRO A 222 -12.88 -11.33 17.44
N VAL A 223 -12.93 -10.00 17.41
CA VAL A 223 -13.47 -9.29 16.25
C VAL A 223 -12.64 -9.78 15.09
N LEU A 224 -13.28 -10.16 13.99
CA LEU A 224 -12.69 -10.61 12.71
C LEU A 224 -11.56 -9.72 12.13
N LEU A 225 -11.26 -8.59 12.77
CA LEU A 225 -10.22 -7.63 12.44
C LEU A 225 -9.12 -7.50 13.51
N GLY A 226 -9.05 -8.36 14.53
CA GLY A 226 -7.97 -8.34 15.52
C GLY A 226 -7.77 -6.96 16.18
N VAL A 227 -8.86 -6.26 16.46
CA VAL A 227 -8.81 -4.92 17.05
C VAL A 227 -8.76 -5.06 18.56
N CYS A 228 -7.75 -4.42 19.18
CA CYS A 228 -7.56 -4.37 20.61
C CYS A 228 -8.81 -3.80 21.32
N LYS A 229 -9.69 -4.67 21.86
CA LYS A 229 -10.76 -4.32 22.80
C LYS A 229 -10.18 -4.37 24.23
N GLY A 230 -9.63 -3.27 24.73
CA GLY A 230 -9.12 -3.18 26.10
C GLY A 230 -9.29 -1.77 26.68
N ARG A 231 -9.56 -1.67 27.99
CA ARG A 231 -9.95 -0.44 28.72
C ARG A 231 -8.91 0.70 28.71
N ASP A 232 -7.73 0.45 28.16
CA ASP A 232 -6.64 1.41 28.04
C ASP A 232 -6.30 1.69 26.56
N THR A 233 -7.29 2.21 25.82
CA THR A 233 -7.09 2.70 24.45
C THR A 233 -6.26 3.99 24.38
N SER A 234 -5.78 4.49 25.53
CA SER A 234 -4.88 5.64 25.67
C SER A 234 -3.64 5.54 24.76
N GLY A 235 -3.16 4.33 24.48
CA GLY A 235 -2.06 4.08 23.53
C GLY A 235 -2.48 3.70 22.10
N CYS A 236 -3.76 3.45 21.83
CA CYS A 236 -4.27 3.16 20.48
C CYS A 236 -4.80 4.45 19.83
N LEU A 237 -3.91 5.43 19.65
CA LEU A 237 -4.22 6.69 18.96
C LEU A 237 -5.07 6.42 17.71
N ALA A 238 -6.13 7.22 17.54
CA ALA A 238 -6.94 7.19 16.33
C ALA A 238 -6.02 7.22 15.11
N VAL A 239 -6.20 6.30 14.16
CA VAL A 239 -5.55 6.43 12.85
C VAL A 239 -5.94 7.80 12.34
N ARG A 240 -4.98 8.71 12.19
CA ARG A 240 -5.23 10.03 11.63
C ARG A 240 -5.87 9.79 10.27
N ARG A 241 -7.06 10.37 10.06
CA ARG A 241 -7.63 10.43 8.71
C ARG A 241 -6.63 11.23 7.88
N LEU A 242 -6.01 10.60 6.88
CA LEU A 242 -5.39 11.35 5.79
C LEU A 242 -6.40 12.40 5.33
N SER A 243 -5.93 13.63 5.27
CA SER A 243 -6.69 14.79 4.85
C SER A 243 -7.13 14.61 3.40
N VAL A 244 -8.25 15.22 3.00
CA VAL A 244 -8.70 15.28 1.60
C VAL A 244 -7.60 15.82 0.66
N ARG A 245 -6.65 16.59 1.21
CA ARG A 245 -5.48 17.13 0.49
C ARG A 245 -4.46 16.05 0.08
N ASP A 246 -4.36 14.95 0.83
CA ASP A 246 -3.36 13.90 0.62
C ASP A 246 -3.78 13.03 -0.56
N ALA A 247 -5.09 12.74 -0.65
CA ALA A 247 -5.69 12.10 -1.82
C ALA A 247 -5.59 12.99 -3.06
N ALA A 248 -5.80 14.31 -2.94
CA ALA A 248 -5.66 15.23 -4.06
C ALA A 248 -4.22 15.30 -4.59
N THR A 249 -3.20 15.20 -3.72
CA THR A 249 -1.79 15.18 -4.13
C THR A 249 -1.45 13.88 -4.84
N ALA A 250 -1.87 12.73 -4.31
CA ALA A 250 -1.67 11.45 -4.98
C ALA A 250 -2.46 11.35 -6.29
N VAL A 251 -3.69 11.88 -6.35
CA VAL A 251 -4.48 12.00 -7.59
C VAL A 251 -3.79 12.95 -8.56
N ALA A 252 -3.20 14.06 -8.11
CA ALA A 252 -2.43 14.95 -8.97
C ALA A 252 -1.16 14.27 -9.51
N ILE A 253 -0.49 13.44 -8.69
CA ILE A 253 0.64 12.61 -9.14
C ILE A 253 0.17 11.58 -10.17
N VAL A 254 -0.90 10.82 -9.91
CA VAL A 254 -1.45 9.83 -10.86
C VAL A 254 -1.96 10.51 -12.13
N ALA A 255 -2.64 11.66 -12.01
CA ALA A 255 -3.10 12.45 -13.14
C ALA A 255 -1.92 12.98 -13.94
N ALA A 256 -0.86 13.48 -13.29
CA ALA A 256 0.37 13.92 -13.94
C ALA A 256 1.11 12.76 -14.63
N ILE A 257 1.11 11.56 -14.05
CA ILE A 257 1.67 10.34 -14.64
C ILE A 257 0.84 9.91 -15.88
N ARG A 258 -0.49 10.04 -15.81
CA ARG A 258 -1.39 9.68 -16.92
C ARG A 258 -1.50 10.75 -18.01
N VAL A 259 -0.91 11.94 -17.85
CA VAL A 259 -0.78 12.88 -18.96
C VAL A 259 0.11 12.20 -20.01
N PRO A 260 -0.39 11.89 -21.21
CA PRO A 260 0.41 11.22 -22.22
C PRO A 260 1.63 12.09 -22.53
N MET A 261 2.83 11.54 -22.36
CA MET A 261 4.10 12.13 -22.85
C MET A 261 4.18 12.14 -24.39
N ASN A 262 3.06 12.36 -25.06
CA ASN A 262 2.98 12.54 -26.50
C ASN A 262 2.92 14.05 -26.80
N MET A 263 3.84 14.83 -26.23
CA MET A 263 4.21 16.12 -26.79
C MET A 263 5.23 15.87 -27.89
N LYS A 264 4.73 15.54 -29.09
CA LYS A 264 5.47 15.95 -30.29
C LYS A 264 5.60 17.47 -30.21
N SER A 265 6.83 17.95 -30.23
CA SER A 265 7.14 19.37 -30.36
C SER A 265 6.72 19.86 -31.75
N GLU A 266 5.43 20.10 -31.96
CA GLU A 266 4.97 20.93 -33.07
C GLU A 266 4.99 22.39 -32.60
N SER A 267 6.00 23.09 -33.08
CA SER A 267 6.15 24.54 -32.97
C SER A 267 4.93 25.22 -33.59
N LEU A 268 3.95 25.61 -32.78
CA LEU A 268 2.90 26.53 -33.16
C LEU A 268 3.50 27.95 -33.23
N GLU A 269 3.99 28.31 -34.41
CA GLU A 269 4.22 29.72 -34.77
C GLU A 269 2.86 30.43 -34.86
N LEU A 270 2.46 31.06 -33.75
CA LEU A 270 1.38 32.04 -33.75
C LEU A 270 1.90 33.33 -34.40
N GLY A 271 1.73 33.42 -35.73
CA GLY A 271 1.88 34.66 -36.48
C GLY A 271 0.80 35.67 -36.08
N VAL A 272 1.15 36.61 -35.21
CA VAL A 272 0.32 37.78 -34.91
C VAL A 272 0.66 38.86 -35.93
N ASN A 273 -0.19 39.01 -36.95
CA ASN A 273 -0.15 40.17 -37.85
C ASN A 273 -0.82 41.36 -37.16
N PHE A 274 -0.03 42.37 -36.80
CA PHE A 274 -0.54 43.71 -36.50
C PHE A 274 -0.63 44.50 -37.81
N VAL A 275 -1.84 44.91 -38.18
CA VAL A 275 -2.10 45.91 -39.23
C VAL A 275 -2.35 47.25 -38.53
N ASN A 276 -1.59 48.26 -38.94
CA ASN A 276 -1.72 49.66 -38.52
C ASN A 276 -2.94 50.35 -39.15
#